data_AF-A0A838HMY4-F1
#
_entry.id   AF-A0A838HMY4-F1
#
_cell.length_a   1.000
_cell.length_b   1.000
_cell.length_c   1.000
_cell.angle_alpha   90.00
_cell.angle_beta   90.00
_cell.angle_gamma   90.00
#
_symmetry.space_group_name_H-M   'P 1'
#
loop_
_entity.id
_entity.type
_entity.pdbx_description
1 polymer ?
#
loop_
_entity_poly.entity_id
_entity_poly.type
_entity_poly.pdbx_seq_one_letter_code
_entity_poly.pdbx_strand_id
1 'polypeptide(L)'
;MITSFKLWNEPNNLSHWDFLLDPDWHIYARMVVRTAERIRETGCDLPLVLGGLSPIDHDFLRKLDRQGALDVVDALAVHGFPVDWNLWPLEHWPRKLDAVRKEFDKPVWVTEAGVSSFASEAAAAWGLRRCRDLLRGERVFWYTLLDLAPRYEATTRHKQAEGSSYWRHFHFGLLRHDGTPKLAVRDFNPEFGICQWFQFGDERSLEISVRWLERLGVQEVRTGLSWAETFIPGADRWFDTVMDALAPFNVCATLCFTPAHRGLRPDHTSPPADVEEFAEFAARMAERYAVSQSAVGASGASRAS
;
A
#
# COMPACT_ATOMS: atom_id res chain seq x y z
N MET A 1 -13.71 -4.58 -6.44
CA MET A 1 -13.73 -5.61 -5.36
C MET A 1 -12.32 -5.83 -4.83
N ILE A 2 -12.14 -6.25 -3.57
CA ILE A 2 -10.81 -6.60 -3.05
C ILE A 2 -10.32 -7.91 -3.69
N THR A 3 -9.06 -7.93 -4.10
CA THR A 3 -8.37 -9.07 -4.71
C THR A 3 -7.15 -9.54 -3.92
N SER A 4 -6.69 -8.77 -2.92
CA SER A 4 -5.57 -9.15 -2.04
C SER A 4 -5.48 -8.21 -0.83
N PHE A 5 -4.91 -8.70 0.27
CA PHE A 5 -4.58 -7.90 1.45
C PHE A 5 -3.06 -7.76 1.59
N LYS A 6 -2.55 -6.52 1.72
CA LYS A 6 -1.15 -6.24 2.05
C LYS A 6 -1.00 -5.97 3.54
N LEU A 7 -0.17 -6.76 4.22
CA LEU A 7 0.01 -6.73 5.66
C LEU A 7 1.11 -5.71 6.03
N TRP A 8 0.68 -4.47 6.28
CA TRP A 8 1.49 -3.29 6.58
C TRP A 8 2.10 -2.54 5.38
N ASN A 9 2.61 -1.33 5.64
CA ASN A 9 3.36 -0.51 4.68
C ASN A 9 4.76 -0.22 5.22
N GLU A 10 5.82 -0.47 4.44
CA GLU A 10 7.22 -0.18 4.81
C GLU A 10 7.63 -0.57 6.25
N PRO A 11 7.40 -1.83 6.69
CA PRO A 11 7.78 -2.30 8.03
C PRO A 11 9.29 -2.23 8.33
N ASN A 12 10.13 -2.06 7.31
CA ASN A 12 11.56 -1.82 7.44
C ASN A 12 11.96 -0.32 7.40
N ASN A 13 10.99 0.59 7.49
CA ASN A 13 11.20 2.04 7.52
C ASN A 13 10.66 2.65 8.83
N LEU A 14 11.48 3.43 9.54
CA LEU A 14 11.12 4.01 10.84
C LEU A 14 9.89 4.94 10.75
N SER A 15 9.70 5.55 9.58
CA SER A 15 8.52 6.30 9.15
C SER A 15 7.18 5.55 9.23
N HIS A 16 7.19 4.22 9.31
CA HIS A 16 6.00 3.38 9.27
C HIS A 16 6.02 2.25 10.31
N TRP A 17 7.18 1.90 10.86
CA TRP A 17 7.35 0.93 11.95
C TRP A 17 8.56 1.31 12.82
N ASP A 18 8.35 1.63 14.10
CA ASP A 18 9.43 1.95 15.05
C ASP A 18 10.23 0.67 15.40
N PHE A 19 11.12 0.27 14.49
CA PHE A 19 12.03 -0.86 14.69
C PHE A 19 13.07 -0.62 15.80
N LEU A 20 13.13 0.55 16.44
CA LEU A 20 13.90 0.70 17.69
C LEU A 20 13.19 0.03 18.88
N LEU A 21 11.87 -0.21 18.76
CA LEU A 21 11.07 -1.04 19.67
C LEU A 21 10.98 -2.51 19.23
N ASP A 22 11.40 -2.83 18.01
CA ASP A 22 11.34 -4.18 17.41
C ASP A 22 12.55 -4.44 16.47
N PRO A 23 13.80 -4.47 16.99
CA PRO A 23 15.04 -4.41 16.19
C PRO A 23 15.33 -5.65 15.33
N ASP A 24 14.67 -6.76 15.62
CA ASP A 24 14.73 -8.01 14.84
C ASP A 24 13.38 -8.37 14.20
N TRP A 25 12.42 -7.43 14.23
CA TRP A 25 11.08 -7.57 13.67
C TRP A 25 10.30 -8.78 14.21
N HIS A 26 10.52 -9.11 15.49
CA HIS A 26 9.83 -10.19 16.20
C HIS A 26 8.34 -9.90 16.42
N ILE A 27 7.99 -8.64 16.69
CA ILE A 27 6.60 -8.23 16.81
C ILE A 27 5.95 -8.20 15.43
N TYR A 28 6.63 -7.66 14.41
CA TYR A 28 6.12 -7.64 13.04
C TYR A 28 5.90 -9.05 12.46
N ALA A 29 6.89 -9.95 12.59
CA ALA A 29 6.79 -11.33 12.10
C ALA A 29 5.62 -12.06 12.77
N ARG A 30 5.49 -11.97 14.10
CA ARG A 30 4.36 -12.54 14.84
C ARG A 30 3.03 -11.93 14.40
N MET A 31 2.98 -10.62 14.17
CA MET A 31 1.78 -9.93 13.69
C MET A 31 1.36 -10.44 12.31
N VAL A 32 2.29 -10.66 11.38
CA VAL A 32 2.02 -11.23 10.05
C VAL A 32 1.44 -12.65 10.17
N VAL A 33 2.06 -13.52 10.98
CA VAL A 33 1.56 -14.90 11.21
C VAL A 33 0.15 -14.90 11.81
N ARG A 34 -0.07 -14.20 12.93
CA ARG A 34 -1.39 -14.13 13.59
C ARG A 34 -2.45 -13.50 12.69
N THR A 35 -2.09 -12.49 11.91
CA THR A 35 -3.02 -11.86 10.95
C THR A 35 -3.41 -12.80 9.83
N ALA A 36 -2.45 -13.57 9.28
CA ALA A 36 -2.76 -14.55 8.25
C ALA A 36 -3.68 -15.65 8.77
N GLU A 37 -3.37 -16.24 9.94
CA GLU A 37 -4.22 -17.21 10.64
C GLU A 37 -5.64 -16.68 10.81
N ARG A 38 -5.79 -15.48 11.41
CA ARG A 38 -7.08 -14.88 11.73
C ARG A 38 -7.88 -14.49 10.47
N ILE A 39 -7.23 -14.07 9.38
CA ILE A 39 -7.89 -13.89 8.08
C ILE A 39 -8.40 -15.23 7.52
N ARG A 40 -7.58 -16.30 7.54
CA ARG A 40 -7.99 -17.62 7.02
C ARG A 40 -9.16 -18.22 7.81
N GLU A 41 -9.23 -17.98 9.13
CA GLU A 41 -10.37 -18.38 9.97
C GLU A 41 -11.72 -17.79 9.53
N THR A 42 -11.74 -16.64 8.85
CA THR A 42 -12.98 -16.07 8.28
C THR A 42 -13.49 -16.82 7.04
N GLY A 43 -12.72 -17.77 6.51
CA GLY A 43 -12.95 -18.40 5.20
C GLY A 43 -12.42 -17.59 4.01
N CYS A 44 -11.69 -16.49 4.25
CA CYS A 44 -11.07 -15.69 3.19
C CYS A 44 -9.84 -16.41 2.59
N ASP A 45 -9.90 -16.74 1.30
CA ASP A 45 -8.84 -17.38 0.51
C ASP A 45 -8.00 -16.40 -0.32
N LEU A 46 -8.31 -15.10 -0.30
CA LEU A 46 -7.60 -14.08 -1.09
C LEU A 46 -6.08 -14.04 -0.79
N PRO A 47 -5.24 -13.72 -1.79
CA PRO A 47 -3.80 -13.56 -1.61
C PRO A 47 -3.41 -12.58 -0.50
N LEU A 48 -2.51 -13.02 0.38
CA LEU A 48 -1.85 -12.22 1.40
C LEU A 48 -0.47 -11.78 0.90
N VAL A 49 -0.19 -10.48 1.03
CA VAL A 49 1.04 -9.86 0.55
C VAL A 49 1.81 -9.33 1.75
N LEU A 50 3.11 -9.60 1.82
CA LEU A 50 3.99 -9.03 2.85
C LEU A 50 3.97 -7.48 2.81
N GLY A 51 4.28 -6.83 3.93
CA GLY A 51 4.43 -5.39 3.98
C GLY A 51 5.54 -4.91 3.03
N GLY A 52 5.23 -3.90 2.21
CA GLY A 52 6.10 -3.52 1.08
C GLY A 52 7.39 -2.84 1.51
N LEU A 53 8.54 -3.36 1.06
CA LEU A 53 9.87 -2.95 1.54
C LEU A 53 10.37 -1.63 0.94
N SER A 54 10.84 -0.72 1.78
CA SER A 54 11.49 0.54 1.37
C SER A 54 12.61 0.93 2.36
N PRO A 55 13.89 0.85 1.97
CA PRO A 55 14.41 0.34 0.70
C PRO A 55 14.18 -1.17 0.52
N ILE A 56 14.36 -1.66 -0.70
CA ILE A 56 14.41 -3.11 -1.00
C ILE A 56 15.66 -3.71 -0.33
N ASP A 57 15.41 -4.52 0.70
CA ASP A 57 16.39 -5.10 1.63
C ASP A 57 16.19 -6.61 1.79
N HIS A 58 17.27 -7.37 1.60
CA HIS A 58 17.27 -8.83 1.71
C HIS A 58 17.45 -9.30 3.15
N ASP A 59 18.20 -8.57 3.97
CA ASP A 59 18.49 -8.99 5.35
C ASP A 59 17.23 -8.89 6.22
N PHE A 60 16.37 -7.90 5.94
CA PHE A 60 15.00 -7.87 6.45
C PHE A 60 14.20 -9.13 6.07
N LEU A 61 14.16 -9.51 4.78
CA LEU A 61 13.45 -10.73 4.35
C LEU A 61 14.01 -11.99 5.02
N ARG A 62 15.34 -12.16 5.09
CA ARG A 62 16.00 -13.27 5.81
C ARG A 62 15.62 -13.33 7.29
N LYS A 63 15.46 -12.18 7.95
CA LYS A 63 15.02 -12.14 9.36
C LYS A 63 13.58 -12.64 9.48
N LEU A 64 12.68 -12.22 8.60
CA LEU A 64 11.28 -12.64 8.62
C LEU A 64 11.08 -14.12 8.21
N ASP A 65 11.89 -14.60 7.27
CA ASP A 65 11.92 -15.98 6.78
C ASP A 65 12.19 -16.97 7.92
N ARG A 66 13.26 -16.72 8.69
CA ARG A 66 13.63 -17.48 9.90
C ARG A 66 12.58 -17.45 11.02
N GLN A 67 11.56 -16.59 10.89
CA GLN A 67 10.49 -16.42 11.86
C GLN A 67 9.14 -16.92 11.34
N GLY A 68 9.10 -17.57 10.16
CA GLY A 68 7.89 -18.14 9.56
C GLY A 68 6.91 -17.13 8.97
N ALA A 69 7.25 -15.83 8.96
CA ALA A 69 6.36 -14.79 8.43
C ALA A 69 6.26 -14.83 6.89
N LEU A 70 7.22 -15.45 6.21
CA LEU A 70 7.14 -15.68 4.77
C LEU A 70 6.25 -16.88 4.42
N ASP A 71 6.16 -17.90 5.28
CA ASP A 71 5.38 -19.12 5.02
C ASP A 71 3.88 -18.84 4.81
N VAL A 72 3.36 -17.81 5.49
CA VAL A 72 1.94 -17.46 5.51
C VAL A 72 1.51 -16.42 4.46
N VAL A 73 2.44 -15.89 3.66
CA VAL A 73 2.15 -14.90 2.60
C VAL A 73 2.39 -15.46 1.20
N ASP A 74 1.54 -15.06 0.26
CA ASP A 74 1.52 -15.51 -1.13
C ASP A 74 2.45 -14.68 -2.04
N ALA A 75 2.80 -13.46 -1.64
CA ALA A 75 3.69 -12.58 -2.40
C ALA A 75 4.53 -11.63 -1.51
N LEU A 76 5.71 -11.26 -2.02
CA LEU A 76 6.60 -10.27 -1.42
C LEU A 76 6.40 -8.91 -2.08
N ALA A 77 6.16 -7.87 -1.30
CA ALA A 77 6.01 -6.52 -1.84
C ALA A 77 7.30 -5.70 -1.74
N VAL A 78 7.61 -4.93 -2.78
CA VAL A 78 8.76 -4.00 -2.80
C VAL A 78 8.33 -2.62 -3.27
N HIS A 79 8.98 -1.59 -2.72
CA HIS A 79 8.80 -0.19 -3.11
C HIS A 79 10.08 0.36 -3.74
N GLY A 80 9.95 1.35 -4.62
CA GLY A 80 11.11 2.01 -5.21
C GLY A 80 10.86 3.45 -5.64
N PHE A 81 11.64 4.32 -5.01
CA PHE A 81 11.72 5.76 -5.22
C PHE A 81 13.18 6.20 -5.45
N PRO A 82 13.90 5.61 -6.43
CA PRO A 82 15.35 5.81 -6.63
C PRO A 82 15.77 7.23 -7.02
N VAL A 83 14.83 8.07 -7.46
CA VAL A 83 15.07 9.49 -7.81
C VAL A 83 14.83 10.42 -6.60
N ASP A 84 14.24 9.89 -5.51
CA ASP A 84 13.59 10.68 -4.48
C ASP A 84 14.05 10.33 -3.05
N TRP A 85 13.97 9.05 -2.67
CA TRP A 85 14.17 8.59 -1.29
C TRP A 85 15.11 7.39 -1.15
N ASN A 86 15.20 6.50 -2.15
CA ASN A 86 16.08 5.34 -2.06
C ASN A 86 17.41 5.58 -2.79
N LEU A 87 18.52 5.23 -2.16
CA LEU A 87 19.87 5.57 -2.66
C LEU A 87 20.41 4.53 -3.65
N TRP A 88 19.76 4.35 -4.80
CA TRP A 88 20.23 3.51 -5.89
C TRP A 88 19.77 4.03 -7.28
N PRO A 89 20.55 3.88 -8.37
CA PRO A 89 20.15 4.35 -9.71
C PRO A 89 18.86 3.69 -10.23
N LEU A 90 17.97 4.47 -10.85
CA LEU A 90 16.69 3.99 -11.41
C LEU A 90 16.83 2.73 -12.30
N GLU A 91 17.92 2.66 -13.07
CA GLU A 91 18.28 1.53 -13.94
C GLU A 91 18.48 0.19 -13.22
N HIS A 92 18.63 0.18 -11.88
CA HIS A 92 18.81 -1.04 -11.10
C HIS A 92 17.49 -1.73 -10.74
N TRP A 93 16.32 -1.22 -11.16
CA TRP A 93 15.02 -1.84 -10.92
C TRP A 93 14.98 -3.34 -11.25
N PRO A 94 15.32 -3.81 -12.48
CA PRO A 94 15.30 -5.24 -12.81
C PRO A 94 16.23 -6.04 -11.89
N ARG A 95 17.45 -5.56 -11.68
CA ARG A 95 18.44 -6.20 -10.80
C ARG A 95 17.95 -6.31 -9.35
N LYS A 96 17.19 -5.33 -8.85
CA LYS A 96 16.60 -5.37 -7.51
C LYS A 96 15.52 -6.45 -7.38
N LEU A 97 14.66 -6.61 -8.40
CA LEU A 97 13.65 -7.68 -8.42
C LEU A 97 14.30 -9.07 -8.57
N ASP A 98 15.23 -9.21 -9.52
CA ASP A 98 15.99 -10.44 -9.75
C ASP A 98 16.75 -10.92 -8.51
N ALA A 99 17.27 -9.98 -7.72
CA ALA A 99 17.98 -10.31 -6.49
C ALA A 99 17.04 -10.98 -5.47
N VAL A 100 15.85 -10.43 -5.25
CA VAL A 100 14.84 -11.03 -4.34
C VAL A 100 14.39 -12.40 -4.88
N ARG A 101 14.08 -12.49 -6.18
CA ARG A 101 13.62 -13.74 -6.84
C ARG A 101 14.64 -14.89 -6.82
N LYS A 102 15.93 -14.57 -6.79
CA LYS A 102 17.00 -15.59 -6.70
C LYS A 102 17.15 -16.20 -5.31
N GLU A 103 16.57 -15.57 -4.30
CA GLU A 103 16.73 -15.95 -2.90
C GLU A 103 15.43 -16.46 -2.27
N PHE A 104 14.28 -15.91 -2.68
CA PHE A 104 12.97 -16.27 -2.13
C PHE A 104 12.05 -16.78 -3.25
N ASP A 105 11.55 -18.01 -3.10
CA ASP A 105 10.65 -18.68 -4.06
C ASP A 105 9.20 -18.19 -3.93
N LYS A 106 9.00 -16.88 -4.12
CA LYS A 106 7.69 -16.21 -4.06
C LYS A 106 7.56 -15.12 -5.14
N PRO A 107 6.35 -14.89 -5.68
CA PRO A 107 6.07 -13.73 -6.51
C PRO A 107 6.50 -12.42 -5.84
N VAL A 108 7.16 -11.54 -6.60
CA VAL A 108 7.55 -10.20 -6.15
C VAL A 108 6.67 -9.17 -6.83
N TRP A 109 5.96 -8.34 -6.07
CA TRP A 109 5.06 -7.29 -6.56
C TRP A 109 5.64 -5.91 -6.23
N VAL A 110 5.62 -4.99 -7.20
CA VAL A 110 6.06 -3.60 -6.98
C VAL A 110 4.87 -2.79 -6.46
N THR A 111 4.63 -2.83 -5.16
CA THR A 111 3.43 -2.19 -4.59
C THR A 111 3.52 -0.67 -4.44
N GLU A 112 4.71 -0.09 -4.65
CA GLU A 112 4.91 1.35 -4.93
C GLU A 112 6.09 1.56 -5.89
N ALA A 113 5.87 2.30 -6.97
CA ALA A 113 6.93 2.93 -7.74
C ALA A 113 6.52 4.36 -8.08
N GLY A 114 7.45 5.32 -8.01
CA GLY A 114 7.12 6.71 -8.30
C GLY A 114 8.35 7.59 -8.55
N VAL A 115 8.11 8.75 -9.16
CA VAL A 115 9.09 9.83 -9.27
C VAL A 115 8.40 11.17 -8.98
N SER A 116 8.87 11.93 -7.99
CA SER A 116 8.23 13.18 -7.58
C SER A 116 8.42 14.30 -8.59
N SER A 117 7.37 15.09 -8.83
CA SER A 117 7.46 16.31 -9.64
C SER A 117 8.04 17.51 -8.87
N PHE A 118 8.49 17.35 -7.62
CA PHE A 118 9.00 18.43 -6.76
C PHE A 118 10.12 19.26 -7.44
N ALA A 119 11.05 18.59 -8.12
CA ALA A 119 12.11 19.26 -8.87
C ALA A 119 11.68 19.72 -10.27
N SER A 120 10.86 18.92 -10.96
CA SER A 120 10.31 19.23 -12.29
C SER A 120 9.24 18.22 -12.71
N GLU A 121 8.11 18.69 -13.26
CA GLU A 121 7.13 17.81 -13.92
C GLU A 121 7.71 17.05 -15.13
N ALA A 122 8.70 17.63 -15.83
CA ALA A 122 9.34 16.97 -16.96
C ALA A 122 10.24 15.81 -16.50
N ALA A 123 10.87 15.94 -15.33
CA ALA A 123 11.66 14.87 -14.72
C ALA A 123 10.76 13.71 -14.25
N ALA A 124 9.61 14.01 -13.64
CA ALA A 124 8.60 13.01 -13.28
C ALA A 124 8.04 12.27 -14.51
N ALA A 125 7.72 12.99 -15.59
CA ALA A 125 7.25 12.38 -16.84
C ALA A 125 8.31 11.49 -17.50
N TRP A 126 9.58 11.90 -17.50
CA TRP A 126 10.70 11.03 -17.93
C TRP A 126 10.83 9.79 -17.04
N GLY A 127 10.76 9.96 -15.72
CA GLY A 127 10.85 8.89 -14.74
C GLY A 127 9.76 7.84 -14.91
N LEU A 128 8.51 8.26 -15.08
CA LEU A 128 7.38 7.38 -15.38
C LEU A 128 7.62 6.54 -16.65
N ARG A 129 8.00 7.18 -17.77
CA ARG A 129 8.31 6.46 -19.02
C ARG A 129 9.46 5.47 -18.83
N ARG A 130 10.49 5.83 -18.05
CA ARG A 130 11.63 4.93 -17.80
C ARG A 130 11.26 3.77 -16.89
N CYS A 131 10.47 3.99 -15.84
CA CYS A 131 9.89 2.93 -15.00
C CYS A 131 9.05 1.95 -15.83
N ARG A 132 8.20 2.44 -16.73
CA ARG A 132 7.37 1.61 -17.63
C ARG A 132 8.23 0.66 -18.48
N ASP A 133 9.36 1.14 -18.98
CA ASP A 133 10.25 0.32 -19.82
C ASP A 133 11.08 -0.67 -18.98
N LEU A 134 11.45 -0.32 -17.74
CA LEU A 134 12.24 -1.16 -16.82
C LEU A 134 11.41 -2.21 -16.06
N LEU A 135 10.13 -1.93 -15.80
CA LEU A 135 9.19 -2.79 -15.06
C LEU A 135 8.11 -3.38 -15.98
N ARG A 136 8.44 -3.58 -17.25
CA ARG A 136 7.51 -4.15 -18.24
C ARG A 136 7.15 -5.59 -17.87
N GLY A 137 5.84 -5.88 -17.79
CA GLY A 137 5.33 -7.19 -17.39
C GLY A 137 5.32 -7.45 -15.89
N GLU A 138 5.77 -6.49 -15.08
CA GLU A 138 5.70 -6.55 -13.62
C GLU A 138 4.34 -6.06 -13.12
N ARG A 139 3.85 -6.61 -12.00
CA ARG A 139 2.70 -6.04 -11.29
C ARG A 139 3.17 -4.82 -10.50
N VAL A 140 2.92 -3.63 -11.05
CA VAL A 140 3.33 -2.33 -10.50
C VAL A 140 2.12 -1.50 -10.08
N PHE A 141 2.20 -0.86 -8.92
CA PHE A 141 1.29 0.22 -8.52
C PHE A 141 2.05 1.55 -8.48
N TRP A 142 1.66 2.50 -9.32
CA TRP A 142 2.29 3.81 -9.39
C TRP A 142 1.83 4.70 -8.22
N TYR A 143 2.79 5.23 -7.47
CA TYR A 143 2.56 6.19 -6.39
C TYR A 143 2.81 7.62 -6.89
N THR A 144 1.79 8.49 -7.00
CA THR A 144 0.36 8.31 -6.68
C THR A 144 -0.51 9.03 -7.72
N LEU A 145 -1.84 8.97 -7.62
CA LEU A 145 -2.75 9.65 -8.54
C LEU A 145 -2.85 11.16 -8.23
N LEU A 146 -3.22 11.50 -7.00
CA LEU A 146 -3.31 12.88 -6.50
C LEU A 146 -2.10 13.24 -5.64
N ASP A 147 -1.61 14.46 -5.79
CA ASP A 147 -0.73 15.07 -4.79
C ASP A 147 -1.39 15.10 -3.41
N LEU A 148 -0.59 14.92 -2.36
CA LEU A 148 -1.05 15.18 -1.00
C LEU A 148 -1.50 16.65 -0.88
N ALA A 149 -2.75 16.88 -0.48
CA ALA A 149 -3.26 18.24 -0.32
C ALA A 149 -2.52 18.98 0.82
N PRO A 150 -2.14 20.26 0.66
CA PRO A 150 -1.40 21.01 1.68
C PRO A 150 -2.07 21.16 3.06
N ARG A 151 -3.37 20.84 3.17
CA ARG A 151 -4.12 20.78 4.44
C ARG A 151 -3.76 19.55 5.30
N TYR A 152 -3.15 18.53 4.71
CA TYR A 152 -2.74 17.31 5.38
C TYR A 152 -1.24 17.34 5.68
N GLU A 153 -0.83 16.70 6.75
CA GLU A 153 0.57 16.36 6.97
C GLU A 153 0.89 15.06 6.22
N ALA A 154 2.09 14.93 5.68
CA ALA A 154 2.57 13.64 5.22
C ALA A 154 2.76 12.73 6.44
N THR A 155 1.80 11.80 6.62
CA THR A 155 1.60 10.97 7.82
C THR A 155 2.89 10.36 8.37
N THR A 156 3.80 9.97 7.48
CA THR A 156 4.94 9.10 7.77
C THR A 156 6.30 9.80 7.78
N ARG A 157 6.36 11.14 7.71
CA ARG A 157 7.66 11.85 7.67
C ARG A 157 7.76 13.06 8.60
N HIS A 158 8.88 13.20 9.30
CA HIS A 158 9.11 14.27 10.25
C HIS A 158 9.65 15.53 9.56
N LYS A 159 8.76 16.48 9.26
CA LYS A 159 8.99 17.79 8.59
C LYS A 159 10.42 18.33 8.64
N GLN A 160 10.95 18.54 9.84
CA GLN A 160 12.25 19.20 10.06
C GLN A 160 13.45 18.24 10.02
N ALA A 161 13.24 16.94 10.29
CA ALA A 161 14.32 15.96 10.33
C ALA A 161 14.73 15.44 8.93
N GLU A 162 13.82 15.49 7.95
CA GLU A 162 14.02 14.89 6.63
C GLU A 162 14.26 15.89 5.48
N GLY A 163 14.27 17.20 5.79
CA GLY A 163 14.61 18.25 4.83
C GLY A 163 13.74 18.23 3.56
N SER A 164 14.38 18.25 2.38
CA SER A 164 13.67 18.27 1.10
C SER A 164 12.88 16.99 0.79
N SER A 165 13.24 15.85 1.40
CA SER A 165 12.55 14.57 1.20
C SER A 165 11.10 14.58 1.69
N TYR A 166 10.79 15.39 2.71
CA TYR A 166 9.42 15.58 3.21
C TYR A 166 8.50 16.17 2.14
N TRP A 167 8.96 17.21 1.44
CA TRP A 167 8.15 17.99 0.50
C TRP A 167 7.77 17.19 -0.76
N ARG A 168 8.54 16.15 -1.11
CA ARG A 168 8.27 15.31 -2.29
C ARG A 168 6.87 14.67 -2.27
N HIS A 169 6.33 14.36 -1.09
CA HIS A 169 4.96 13.84 -0.87
C HIS A 169 3.86 14.71 -1.50
N PHE A 170 4.02 16.03 -1.47
CA PHE A 170 3.05 17.00 -2.03
C PHE A 170 3.15 17.11 -3.57
N HIS A 171 3.99 16.29 -4.20
CA HIS A 171 4.31 16.37 -5.63
C HIS A 171 4.43 15.00 -6.34
N PHE A 172 4.04 13.88 -5.72
CA PHE A 172 4.05 12.54 -6.36
C PHE A 172 2.84 12.24 -7.25
N GLY A 173 1.78 13.05 -7.20
CA GLY A 173 0.59 12.83 -8.01
C GLY A 173 0.84 12.98 -9.51
N LEU A 174 0.22 12.10 -10.31
CA LEU A 174 -0.02 12.36 -11.74
C LEU A 174 -0.90 13.61 -11.96
N LEU A 175 -1.69 13.94 -10.95
CA LEU A 175 -2.57 15.10 -10.83
C LEU A 175 -2.18 15.90 -9.59
N ARG A 176 -2.52 17.20 -9.59
CA ARG A 176 -2.56 18.00 -8.35
C ARG A 176 -3.72 17.54 -7.46
N HIS A 177 -3.67 17.90 -6.19
CA HIS A 177 -4.68 17.57 -5.17
C HIS A 177 -6.12 18.04 -5.51
N ASP A 178 -6.28 18.96 -6.46
CA ASP A 178 -7.57 19.45 -6.95
C ASP A 178 -8.08 18.71 -8.21
N GLY A 179 -7.31 17.74 -8.72
CA GLY A 179 -7.59 17.00 -9.96
C GLY A 179 -6.97 17.61 -11.23
N THR A 180 -6.24 18.73 -11.13
CA THR A 180 -5.58 19.37 -12.29
C THR A 180 -4.42 18.50 -12.79
N PRO A 181 -4.41 18.07 -14.07
CA PRO A 181 -3.39 17.16 -14.59
C PRO A 181 -1.99 17.77 -14.63
N LYS A 182 -0.97 16.95 -14.37
CA LYS A 182 0.45 17.26 -14.62
C LYS A 182 0.93 16.66 -15.94
N LEU A 183 2.14 16.99 -16.37
CA LEU A 183 2.74 16.44 -17.60
C LEU A 183 2.75 14.91 -17.63
N ALA A 184 3.10 14.25 -16.52
CA ALA A 184 3.28 12.79 -16.45
C ALA A 184 2.01 11.98 -16.76
N VAL A 185 0.81 12.50 -16.47
CA VAL A 185 -0.46 11.75 -16.70
C VAL A 185 -0.68 11.40 -18.17
N ARG A 186 -0.06 12.14 -19.11
CA ARG A 186 -0.16 11.90 -20.56
C ARG A 186 0.59 10.64 -21.01
N ASP A 187 1.58 10.21 -20.24
CA ASP A 187 2.45 9.07 -20.53
C ASP A 187 2.08 7.83 -19.69
N PHE A 188 1.04 7.93 -18.86
CA PHE A 188 0.59 6.84 -17.99
C PHE A 188 0.01 5.68 -18.81
N ASN A 189 0.34 4.46 -18.40
CA ASN A 189 -0.06 3.22 -19.05
C ASN A 189 -0.88 2.39 -18.05
N PRO A 190 -2.16 2.04 -18.33
CA PRO A 190 -3.00 1.26 -17.43
C PRO A 190 -2.58 -0.21 -17.23
N GLU A 191 -1.52 -0.69 -17.91
CA GLU A 191 -0.80 -1.90 -17.47
C GLU A 191 -0.24 -1.75 -16.04
N PHE A 192 0.01 -0.53 -15.59
CA PHE A 192 0.30 -0.23 -14.18
C PHE A 192 -1.00 0.08 -13.43
N GLY A 193 -1.10 -0.46 -12.22
CA GLY A 193 -2.06 0.00 -11.24
C GLY A 193 -1.70 1.35 -10.64
N ILE A 194 -2.57 1.88 -9.80
CA ILE A 194 -2.37 3.11 -9.04
C ILE A 194 -2.35 2.80 -7.54
N CYS A 195 -1.35 3.30 -6.82
CA CYS A 195 -1.40 3.38 -5.36
C CYS A 195 -1.92 4.77 -4.97
N GLN A 196 -3.08 4.85 -4.31
CA GLN A 196 -3.67 6.09 -3.80
C GLN A 196 -4.24 5.85 -2.39
N TRP A 197 -3.78 6.62 -1.41
CA TRP A 197 -4.37 6.65 -0.06
C TRP A 197 -5.53 7.67 -0.02
N PHE A 198 -6.65 7.32 0.63
CA PHE A 198 -7.76 8.23 0.86
C PHE A 198 -7.80 8.65 2.33
N GLN A 199 -7.60 9.95 2.58
CA GLN A 199 -7.67 10.50 3.94
C GLN A 199 -9.11 10.42 4.47
N PHE A 200 -9.27 10.09 5.76
CA PHE A 200 -10.58 9.94 6.40
C PHE A 200 -11.57 11.07 6.05
N GLY A 201 -12.71 10.70 5.48
CA GLY A 201 -13.79 11.64 5.12
C GLY A 201 -13.50 12.54 3.91
N ASP A 202 -12.41 12.33 3.15
CA ASP A 202 -12.11 13.12 1.96
C ASP A 202 -12.84 12.61 0.70
N GLU A 203 -14.18 12.64 0.76
CA GLU A 203 -15.08 12.23 -0.34
C GLU A 203 -14.74 12.93 -1.66
N ARG A 204 -14.32 14.21 -1.62
CA ARG A 204 -13.90 14.96 -2.81
C ARG A 204 -12.69 14.33 -3.49
N SER A 205 -11.66 13.94 -2.73
CA SER A 205 -10.47 13.30 -3.31
C SER A 205 -10.78 11.90 -3.84
N LEU A 206 -11.69 11.17 -3.17
CA LEU A 206 -12.21 9.88 -3.64
C LEU A 206 -12.94 10.01 -4.98
N GLU A 207 -13.90 10.92 -5.08
CA GLU A 207 -14.64 11.20 -6.33
C GLU A 207 -13.72 11.61 -7.50
N ILE A 208 -12.76 12.51 -7.25
CA ILE A 208 -11.80 12.94 -8.27
C ILE A 208 -10.97 11.74 -8.73
N SER A 209 -10.54 10.90 -7.79
CA SER A 209 -9.72 9.72 -8.09
C SER A 209 -10.47 8.70 -8.92
N VAL A 210 -11.69 8.30 -8.53
CA VAL A 210 -12.50 7.32 -9.28
C VAL A 210 -12.70 7.76 -10.73
N ARG A 211 -13.16 8.99 -10.97
CA ARG A 211 -13.34 9.53 -12.33
C ARG A 211 -12.05 9.53 -13.16
N TRP A 212 -10.89 9.71 -12.53
CA TRP A 212 -9.60 9.67 -13.21
C TRP A 212 -9.06 8.25 -13.42
N LEU A 213 -9.30 7.32 -12.49
CA LEU A 213 -8.97 5.90 -12.63
C LEU A 213 -9.73 5.29 -13.82
N GLU A 214 -11.04 5.54 -13.90
CA GLU A 214 -11.89 5.17 -15.04
C GLU A 214 -11.36 5.77 -16.35
N ARG A 215 -11.10 7.08 -16.35
CA ARG A 215 -10.59 7.81 -17.54
C ARG A 215 -9.23 7.31 -18.03
N LEU A 216 -8.37 6.84 -17.12
CA LEU A 216 -7.06 6.27 -17.44
C LEU A 216 -7.14 4.79 -17.83
N GLY A 217 -8.30 4.14 -17.65
CA GLY A 217 -8.48 2.71 -17.90
C GLY A 217 -7.81 1.80 -16.87
N VAL A 218 -7.45 2.34 -15.69
CA VAL A 218 -6.77 1.58 -14.62
C VAL A 218 -7.66 0.42 -14.18
N GLN A 219 -7.09 -0.78 -14.09
CA GLN A 219 -7.77 -1.97 -13.56
C GLN A 219 -7.40 -2.25 -12.10
N GLU A 220 -6.15 -1.97 -11.73
CA GLU A 220 -5.54 -2.33 -10.46
C GLU A 220 -5.40 -1.09 -9.56
N VAL A 221 -6.02 -1.10 -8.39
CA VAL A 221 -5.92 -0.03 -7.39
C VAL A 221 -5.34 -0.59 -6.10
N ARG A 222 -4.34 0.07 -5.56
CA ARG A 222 -3.88 -0.14 -4.20
C ARG A 222 -4.30 1.05 -3.35
N THR A 223 -4.94 0.75 -2.23
CA THR A 223 -5.29 1.73 -1.19
C THR A 223 -5.01 1.12 0.18
N GLY A 224 -5.54 1.68 1.25
CA GLY A 224 -5.51 1.06 2.57
C GLY A 224 -6.73 1.32 3.44
N LEU A 225 -6.80 0.53 4.49
CA LEU A 225 -7.79 0.57 5.56
C LEU A 225 -7.00 0.67 6.87
N SER A 226 -7.26 1.71 7.67
CA SER A 226 -6.45 2.02 8.83
C SER A 226 -7.10 1.56 10.15
N TRP A 227 -6.44 0.65 10.86
CA TRP A 227 -6.80 0.23 12.21
C TRP A 227 -6.84 1.43 13.16
N ALA A 228 -5.87 2.36 13.08
CA ALA A 228 -5.93 3.63 13.81
C ALA A 228 -7.21 4.44 13.54
N GLU A 229 -7.69 4.46 12.28
CA GLU A 229 -8.92 5.17 11.92
C GLU A 229 -10.18 4.45 12.42
N THR A 230 -10.15 3.16 12.76
CA THR A 230 -11.32 2.42 13.31
C THR A 230 -11.86 3.01 14.61
N PHE A 231 -11.03 3.78 15.33
CA PHE A 231 -11.41 4.48 16.55
C PHE A 231 -12.00 5.88 16.30
N ILE A 232 -12.07 6.33 15.04
CA ILE A 232 -12.75 7.56 14.64
C ILE A 232 -14.25 7.26 14.44
N PRO A 233 -15.18 8.05 15.02
CA PRO A 233 -16.61 7.85 14.83
C PRO A 233 -17.00 7.83 13.34
N GLY A 234 -17.63 6.74 12.90
CA GLY A 234 -18.06 6.55 11.52
C GLY A 234 -17.08 5.82 10.60
N ALA A 235 -15.97 5.28 11.12
CA ALA A 235 -14.94 4.60 10.31
C ALA A 235 -15.45 3.49 9.40
N ASP A 236 -16.29 2.58 9.90
CA ASP A 236 -16.83 1.49 9.08
C ASP A 236 -17.64 2.03 7.89
N ARG A 237 -18.40 3.13 8.06
CA ARG A 237 -19.12 3.81 6.97
C ARG A 237 -18.16 4.46 5.98
N TRP A 238 -17.06 5.06 6.45
CA TRP A 238 -16.05 5.63 5.56
C TRP A 238 -15.38 4.55 4.71
N PHE A 239 -15.03 3.42 5.33
CA PHE A 239 -14.47 2.27 4.63
C PHE A 239 -15.46 1.67 3.61
N ASP A 240 -16.76 1.59 3.96
CA ASP A 240 -17.81 1.20 3.01
C ASP A 240 -17.82 2.15 1.80
N THR A 241 -17.88 3.47 2.02
CA THR A 241 -17.86 4.48 0.94
C THR A 241 -16.66 4.32 0.03
N VAL A 242 -15.45 4.07 0.57
CA VAL A 242 -14.24 3.85 -0.25
C VAL A 242 -14.31 2.53 -1.00
N MET A 243 -14.77 1.43 -0.38
CA MET A 243 -14.83 0.12 -1.02
C MET A 243 -15.92 0.03 -2.10
N ASP A 244 -17.07 0.67 -1.89
CA ASP A 244 -18.15 0.78 -2.87
C ASP A 244 -17.71 1.64 -4.07
N ALA A 245 -17.07 2.79 -3.82
CA ALA A 245 -16.53 3.64 -4.88
C ALA A 245 -15.41 2.96 -5.69
N LEU A 246 -14.69 2.01 -5.09
CA LEU A 246 -13.68 1.18 -5.75
C LEU A 246 -14.19 -0.20 -6.22
N ALA A 247 -15.50 -0.46 -6.15
CA ALA A 247 -16.08 -1.72 -6.60
C ALA A 247 -15.72 -2.09 -8.06
N PRO A 248 -15.62 -1.15 -9.03
CA PRO A 248 -15.23 -1.45 -10.42
C PRO A 248 -13.78 -1.91 -10.63
N PHE A 249 -12.90 -1.78 -9.64
CA PHE A 249 -11.46 -2.06 -9.76
C PHE A 249 -11.04 -3.33 -8.99
N ASN A 250 -9.90 -3.89 -9.35
CA ASN A 250 -9.20 -4.89 -8.53
C ASN A 250 -8.44 -4.19 -7.41
N VAL A 251 -8.86 -4.37 -6.16
CA VAL A 251 -8.29 -3.64 -5.01
C VAL A 251 -7.29 -4.49 -4.24
N CYS A 252 -6.05 -4.02 -4.14
CA CYS A 252 -5.07 -4.46 -3.15
C CYS A 252 -5.23 -3.58 -1.89
N ALA A 253 -5.82 -4.12 -0.83
CA ALA A 253 -6.09 -3.38 0.41
C ALA A 253 -4.91 -3.48 1.39
N THR A 254 -4.24 -2.36 1.66
CA THR A 254 -3.17 -2.31 2.67
C THR A 254 -3.76 -2.16 4.06
N LEU A 255 -3.40 -3.05 4.98
CA LEU A 255 -3.81 -3.01 6.38
C LEU A 255 -2.65 -2.44 7.22
N CYS A 256 -2.86 -1.28 7.84
CA CYS A 256 -1.98 -0.58 8.78
C CYS A 256 -2.89 0.33 9.62
N PHE A 257 -2.53 1.49 10.17
CA PHE A 257 -1.43 1.72 11.11
C PHE A 257 -1.92 1.53 12.56
N THR A 258 -1.02 1.49 13.55
CA THR A 258 -1.38 1.27 14.96
C THR A 258 -2.18 2.45 15.52
N PRO A 259 -3.34 2.25 16.19
CA PRO A 259 -3.95 3.31 16.99
C PRO A 259 -2.99 3.70 18.11
N ALA A 260 -2.71 4.99 18.30
CA ALA A 260 -1.69 5.44 19.26
C ALA A 260 -1.85 4.80 20.66
N HIS A 261 -3.07 4.67 21.17
CA HIS A 261 -3.34 4.06 22.48
C HIS A 261 -3.20 2.52 22.54
N ARG A 262 -2.82 1.85 21.43
CA ARG A 262 -2.57 0.41 21.29
C ARG A 262 -1.13 0.06 20.91
N GLY A 263 -0.27 1.06 20.69
CA GLY A 263 1.16 0.85 20.46
C GLY A 263 1.96 0.67 21.75
N LEU A 264 3.17 0.14 21.63
CA LEU A 264 4.18 0.18 22.71
C LEU A 264 4.58 1.63 23.09
N ARG A 265 4.34 2.58 22.19
CA ARG A 265 4.36 4.03 22.39
C ARG A 265 3.11 4.67 21.78
N PRO A 266 2.73 5.88 22.21
CA PRO A 266 1.56 6.60 21.69
C PRO A 266 1.80 7.21 20.29
N ASP A 267 2.15 6.38 19.31
CA ASP A 267 2.39 6.77 17.93
C ASP A 267 1.91 5.68 16.94
N HIS A 268 1.53 6.10 15.74
CA HIS A 268 0.98 5.23 14.70
C HIS A 268 2.00 4.29 14.04
N THR A 269 3.28 4.63 14.09
CA THR A 269 4.41 3.78 13.69
C THR A 269 4.78 2.76 14.75
N SER A 270 4.27 2.87 15.98
CA SER A 270 4.67 1.97 17.06
C SER A 270 4.20 0.54 16.78
N PRO A 271 5.04 -0.48 17.02
CA PRO A 271 4.58 -1.87 17.07
C PRO A 271 3.40 -2.00 18.05
N PRO A 272 2.38 -2.81 17.75
CA PRO A 272 1.25 -2.99 18.63
C PRO A 272 1.69 -3.65 19.94
N ALA A 273 1.10 -3.22 21.05
CA ALA A 273 1.27 -3.84 22.36
C ALA A 273 0.70 -5.26 22.40
N ASP A 274 -0.43 -5.48 21.71
CA ASP A 274 -0.97 -6.80 21.39
C ASP A 274 -1.18 -6.93 19.87
N VAL A 275 -0.55 -7.95 19.29
CA VAL A 275 -0.65 -8.25 17.84
C VAL A 275 -2.00 -8.84 17.47
N GLU A 276 -2.73 -9.41 18.44
CA GLU A 276 -4.03 -10.03 18.19
C GLU A 276 -5.08 -8.97 17.84
N GLU A 277 -5.04 -7.77 18.43
CA GLU A 277 -5.98 -6.69 18.08
C GLU A 277 -5.86 -6.26 16.60
N PHE A 278 -4.65 -6.27 16.04
CA PHE A 278 -4.44 -6.01 14.61
C PHE A 278 -4.92 -7.19 13.74
N ALA A 279 -4.73 -8.43 14.21
CA ALA A 279 -5.24 -9.63 13.53
C ALA A 279 -6.78 -9.66 13.50
N GLU A 280 -7.45 -9.30 14.60
CA GLU A 280 -8.90 -9.14 14.70
C GLU A 280 -9.42 -8.03 13.78
N PHE A 281 -8.75 -6.88 13.73
CA PHE A 281 -9.06 -5.82 12.76
C PHE A 281 -8.97 -6.35 11.32
N ALA A 282 -7.88 -7.02 10.98
CA ALA A 282 -7.64 -7.52 9.64
C ALA A 282 -8.67 -8.56 9.19
N ALA A 283 -9.05 -9.48 10.09
CA ALA A 283 -10.11 -10.44 9.83
C ALA A 283 -11.48 -9.77 9.68
N ARG A 284 -11.81 -8.75 10.50
CA ARG A 284 -13.05 -7.96 10.31
C ARG A 284 -13.09 -7.28 8.93
N MET A 285 -11.95 -6.81 8.41
CA MET A 285 -11.88 -6.27 7.04
C MET A 285 -12.05 -7.37 5.97
N ALA A 286 -11.49 -8.55 6.18
CA ALA A 286 -11.64 -9.70 5.28
C ALA A 286 -13.09 -10.24 5.23
N GLU A 287 -13.71 -10.45 6.40
CA GLU A 287 -15.11 -10.88 6.52
C GLU A 287 -16.06 -9.88 5.82
N ARG A 288 -15.86 -8.58 6.07
CA ARG A 288 -16.71 -7.52 5.53
C ARG A 288 -16.56 -7.32 4.02
N TYR A 289 -15.34 -7.31 3.50
CA TYR A 289 -15.08 -6.87 2.12
C TYR A 289 -14.66 -7.98 1.14
N ALA A 290 -14.29 -9.19 1.60
CA ALA A 290 -13.99 -10.32 0.74
C ALA A 290 -15.05 -11.43 0.85
N VAL A 291 -15.32 -11.90 2.08
CA VAL A 291 -16.24 -13.03 2.31
C VAL A 291 -17.70 -12.64 2.04
N SER A 292 -18.16 -11.53 2.63
CA SER A 292 -19.55 -11.08 2.47
C SER A 292 -19.90 -10.73 1.01
N GLN A 293 -18.98 -10.12 0.27
CA GLN A 293 -19.19 -9.80 -1.16
C GLN A 293 -19.31 -11.07 -2.02
N SER A 294 -18.50 -12.10 -1.73
CA SER A 294 -18.52 -13.39 -2.42
C SER A 294 -19.86 -14.13 -2.23
N ALA A 295 -20.42 -14.10 -1.01
CA ALA A 295 -21.72 -14.70 -0.71
C ALA A 295 -22.90 -14.01 -1.43
N VAL A 296 -22.84 -12.68 -1.60
CA VAL A 296 -23.83 -11.92 -2.37
C VAL A 296 -23.73 -12.26 -3.86
N GLY A 297 -22.51 -12.36 -4.42
CA GLY A 297 -22.30 -12.78 -5.81
C GLY A 297 -22.87 -14.18 -6.11
N ALA A 298 -22.58 -15.15 -5.25
CA ALA A 298 -23.05 -16.53 -5.41
C ALA A 298 -24.60 -16.66 -5.31
N SER A 299 -25.23 -15.89 -4.42
CA SER A 299 -26.69 -15.90 -4.26
C SER A 299 -27.46 -15.10 -5.31
N GLY A 300 -26.81 -14.14 -5.99
CA GLY A 300 -27.34 -13.50 -7.19
C GLY A 300 -27.33 -14.43 -8.40
N ALA A 301 -26.26 -15.18 -8.62
CA ALA A 301 -26.11 -16.09 -9.75
C ALA A 301 -27.14 -17.25 -9.75
N SER A 302 -27.48 -17.81 -8.58
CA SER A 302 -28.46 -18.91 -8.45
C SER A 302 -29.93 -18.48 -8.61
N ARG A 303 -30.20 -17.18 -8.77
CA ARG A 303 -31.55 -16.64 -9.06
C ARG A 303 -31.75 -16.24 -10.52
N ALA A 304 -30.72 -16.39 -11.35
CA ALA A 304 -30.71 -16.00 -12.76
C ALA A 304 -30.62 -17.21 -13.74
N SER A 305 -30.75 -18.43 -13.22
CA SER A 305 -30.73 -19.71 -13.95
C SER A 305 -32.11 -20.36 -14.04
#